data_AF-A0A9E0MSN8-F1
#
_entry.id   AF-A0A9E0MSN8-F1
#
_cell.length_a   1.000
_cell.length_b   1.000
_cell.length_c   1.000
_cell.angle_alpha   90.00
_cell.angle_beta   90.00
_cell.angle_gamma   90.00
#
_symmetry.space_group_name_H-M   'P 1'
#
loop_
_entity.id
_entity.type
_entity.pdbx_description
1 polymer ?
#
loop_
_entity_poly.entity_id
_entity_poly.type
_entity_poly.pdbx_seq_one_letter_code
_entity_poly.pdbx_strand_id
1 'polypeptide(L)'
;MATTSYAPNDRNLRVEQGLSRAWSQLGKLALVAVALLLGRGEAYATHAMGGELTYQCLGNNRWEVTLNFYRDCNGVAAPTNCNNGLQFYVKSAFCGVGFSDCFNNNPTVEIITPICPSETDRCVSASGTYGVEKYT
;
A
#
# COMPACT_ATOMS: atom_id res chain seq x y z
N MET A 1 53.72 38.53 -38.87
CA MET A 1 52.25 38.57 -39.01
C MET A 1 51.67 37.96 -37.75
N ALA A 2 51.32 38.78 -36.75
CA ALA A 2 50.83 38.31 -35.46
C ALA A 2 49.31 38.45 -35.43
N THR A 3 48.60 37.33 -35.33
CA THR A 3 47.14 37.30 -35.17
C THR A 3 46.80 37.61 -33.71
N THR A 4 46.13 38.73 -33.45
CA THR A 4 45.62 39.07 -32.13
C THR A 4 44.34 38.28 -31.87
N SER A 5 44.35 37.34 -30.94
CA SER A 5 43.15 36.68 -30.45
C SER A 5 42.38 37.63 -29.53
N TYR A 6 41.12 37.91 -29.88
CA TYR A 6 40.18 38.67 -29.06
C TYR A 6 39.71 37.80 -27.89
N ALA A 7 40.03 38.18 -26.65
CA ALA A 7 39.54 37.52 -25.45
C ALA A 7 38.20 38.14 -25.00
N PRO A 8 37.12 37.36 -24.80
CA PRO A 8 35.82 37.88 -24.40
C PRO A 8 35.78 38.31 -22.90
N ASN A 9 34.97 39.32 -22.60
CA ASN A 9 34.82 39.99 -21.30
C ASN A 9 34.05 39.14 -20.25
N ASP A 10 34.68 38.83 -19.11
CA ASP A 10 34.22 37.91 -18.05
C ASP A 10 32.87 38.27 -17.38
N ARG A 11 32.46 39.54 -17.40
CA ARG A 11 31.16 39.96 -16.82
C ARG A 11 29.97 39.48 -17.64
N ASN A 12 30.11 39.41 -18.96
CA ASN A 12 29.05 38.91 -19.84
C ASN A 12 28.93 37.38 -19.70
N LEU A 13 30.05 36.68 -19.49
CA LEU A 13 30.05 35.22 -19.28
C LEU A 13 29.30 34.80 -18.01
N ARG A 14 29.36 35.59 -16.92
CA ARG A 14 28.60 35.28 -15.68
C ARG A 14 27.09 35.48 -15.83
N VAL A 15 26.64 36.47 -16.59
CA VAL A 15 25.20 36.72 -16.83
C VAL A 15 24.61 35.62 -17.73
N GLU A 16 25.29 35.28 -18.82
CA GLU A 16 24.93 34.19 -19.74
C GLU A 16 24.89 32.82 -19.03
N GLN A 17 25.81 32.57 -18.09
CA GLN A 17 25.80 31.34 -17.28
C GLN A 17 24.72 31.31 -16.19
N GLY A 18 24.29 32.47 -15.67
CA GLY A 18 23.16 32.56 -14.74
C GLY A 18 21.83 32.28 -15.44
N LEU A 19 21.64 32.84 -16.64
CA LEU A 19 20.47 32.57 -17.49
C LEU A 19 20.44 31.10 -17.95
N SER A 20 21.53 30.52 -18.43
CA SER A 20 21.53 29.11 -18.87
C SER A 20 21.23 28.12 -17.75
N ARG A 21 21.70 28.39 -16.51
CA ARG A 21 21.34 27.60 -15.32
C ARG A 21 19.85 27.74 -15.00
N ALA A 22 19.31 28.96 -15.02
CA ALA A 22 17.88 29.20 -14.76
C ALA A 22 16.98 28.52 -15.81
N TRP A 23 17.32 28.61 -17.10
CA TRP A 23 16.61 27.94 -18.19
C TRP A 23 16.71 26.41 -18.10
N SER A 24 17.86 25.87 -17.67
CA SER A 24 18.02 24.44 -17.38
C SER A 24 17.15 23.99 -16.20
N GLN A 25 17.05 24.78 -15.13
CA GLN A 25 16.16 24.46 -14.00
C GLN A 25 14.68 24.54 -14.42
N LEU A 26 14.28 25.54 -15.20
CA LEU A 26 12.92 25.66 -15.71
C LEU A 26 12.55 24.48 -16.63
N GLY A 27 13.47 24.04 -17.50
CA GLY A 27 13.27 22.85 -18.34
C GLY A 27 13.11 21.56 -17.52
N LYS A 28 13.90 21.39 -16.45
CA LYS A 28 13.76 20.25 -15.53
C LYS A 28 12.44 20.29 -14.78
N LEU A 29 12.02 21.46 -14.30
CA LEU A 29 10.74 21.63 -13.60
C LEU A 29 9.55 21.37 -14.54
N ALA A 30 9.63 21.83 -15.79
CA ALA A 30 8.62 21.57 -16.81
C ALA A 30 8.51 20.06 -17.12
N LEU A 31 9.63 19.34 -17.22
CA LEU A 31 9.64 17.89 -17.43
C LEU A 31 8.98 17.12 -16.26
N VAL A 32 9.27 17.50 -15.01
CA VAL A 32 8.64 16.89 -13.83
C VAL A 32 7.13 17.16 -13.81
N ALA A 33 6.71 18.39 -14.14
CA ALA A 33 5.30 18.76 -14.22
C ALA A 33 4.56 17.96 -15.31
N VAL A 34 5.15 17.82 -16.50
CA VAL A 34 4.59 17.00 -17.59
C VAL A 34 4.48 15.53 -17.17
N ALA A 35 5.50 14.98 -16.51
CA ALA A 35 5.47 13.60 -16.02
C ALA A 35 4.34 13.36 -14.99
N LEU A 36 4.10 14.30 -14.07
CA LEU A 36 3.01 14.23 -13.09
C LEU A 36 1.62 14.34 -13.74
N LEU A 37 1.49 15.11 -14.82
CA LEU A 37 0.23 15.27 -15.54
C LEU A 37 -0.11 14.04 -16.41
N LEU A 38 0.91 13.39 -16.99
CA LEU A 38 0.74 12.20 -17.84
C LEU A 38 0.70 10.89 -17.05
N GLY A 39 1.21 10.85 -15.81
CA GLY A 39 1.30 9.65 -14.98
C GLY A 39 0.06 9.33 -14.13
N ARG A 40 -1.15 9.71 -14.54
CA ARG A 40 -2.37 9.45 -13.76
C ARG A 40 -2.89 8.03 -14.02
N GLY A 41 -2.43 7.07 -13.23
CA GLY A 41 -3.06 5.74 -13.15
C GLY A 41 -4.24 5.72 -12.16
N GLU A 42 -5.24 4.89 -12.42
CA GLU A 42 -6.27 4.57 -11.43
C GLU A 42 -5.66 3.71 -10.33
N ALA A 43 -5.79 4.14 -9.07
CA ALA A 43 -5.40 3.34 -7.92
C ALA A 43 -6.62 2.56 -7.42
N TYR A 44 -6.59 1.24 -7.56
CA TYR A 44 -7.61 0.37 -6.97
C TYR A 44 -7.21 0.03 -5.54
N ALA A 45 -8.03 0.42 -4.57
CA ALA A 45 -7.90 0.02 -3.18
C ALA A 45 -9.23 -0.57 -2.70
N THR A 46 -9.19 -1.72 -2.07
CA THR A 46 -10.33 -2.31 -1.37
C THR A 46 -10.23 -1.98 0.12
N HIS A 47 -11.36 -1.71 0.77
CA HIS A 47 -11.39 -1.36 2.18
C HIS A 47 -11.54 -2.62 3.04
N ALA A 48 -10.42 -3.12 3.56
CA ALA A 48 -10.42 -4.09 4.66
C ALA A 48 -10.38 -3.33 5.98
N MET A 49 -11.22 -3.70 6.95
CA MET A 49 -11.23 -3.07 8.28
C MET A 49 -9.94 -3.40 9.04
N GLY A 50 -9.43 -4.62 8.87
CA GLY A 50 -8.12 -5.03 9.37
C GLY A 50 -8.05 -6.52 9.70
N GLY A 51 -7.00 -6.90 10.41
CA GLY A 51 -6.83 -8.25 10.92
C GLY A 51 -5.77 -8.29 12.02
N GLU A 52 -5.84 -9.33 12.84
CA GLU A 52 -4.87 -9.67 13.86
C GLU A 52 -4.21 -10.98 13.48
N LEU A 53 -2.87 -10.98 13.43
CA LEU A 53 -2.07 -12.16 13.14
C LEU A 53 -1.27 -12.53 14.40
N THR A 54 -1.56 -13.68 14.98
CA THR A 54 -0.84 -14.20 16.15
C THR A 54 -0.01 -15.41 15.77
N TYR A 55 1.11 -15.60 16.47
CA TYR A 55 1.99 -16.74 16.30
C TYR A 55 2.38 -17.30 17.67
N GLN A 56 2.27 -18.62 17.81
CA GLN A 56 2.59 -19.32 19.06
C GLN A 56 3.54 -20.48 18.78
N CYS A 57 4.63 -20.56 19.56
CA CYS A 57 5.53 -21.70 19.51
C CYS A 57 4.91 -22.89 20.26
N LEU A 58 4.69 -23.99 19.55
CA LEU A 58 4.22 -25.26 20.13
C LEU A 58 5.38 -26.20 20.53
N GLY A 59 6.62 -25.78 20.29
CA GLY A 59 7.83 -26.60 20.43
C GLY A 59 8.08 -27.53 19.23
N ASN A 60 9.23 -28.21 19.24
CA ASN A 60 9.68 -29.09 18.14
C ASN A 60 9.61 -28.43 16.76
N ASN A 61 10.00 -27.15 16.67
CA ASN A 61 9.93 -26.33 15.45
C ASN A 61 8.52 -26.19 14.85
N ARG A 62 7.47 -26.42 15.63
CA ARG A 62 6.09 -26.20 15.22
C ARG A 62 5.59 -24.88 15.76
N TRP A 63 4.87 -24.17 14.90
CA TRP A 63 4.25 -22.90 15.19
C TRP A 63 2.79 -22.99 14.80
N GLU A 64 1.93 -22.47 15.66
CA GLU A 64 0.55 -22.18 15.31
C GLU A 64 0.47 -20.71 14.88
N VAL A 65 -0.13 -20.46 13.72
CA VAL A 65 -0.33 -19.13 13.19
C VAL A 65 -1.82 -18.93 13.00
N THR A 66 -2.38 -17.93 13.66
CA THR A 66 -3.82 -17.66 13.66
C THR A 66 -4.07 -16.27 13.11
N LEU A 67 -5.00 -16.18 12.15
CA LEU A 67 -5.46 -14.93 11.57
C LEU A 67 -6.91 -14.68 12.00
N ASN A 68 -7.14 -13.63 12.77
CA ASN A 68 -8.48 -13.07 12.98
C ASN A 68 -8.68 -11.94 11.96
N PHE A 69 -9.60 -12.09 11.01
CA PHE A 69 -9.89 -11.06 10.03
C PHE A 69 -11.16 -10.30 10.40
N TYR A 70 -11.11 -8.97 10.32
CA TYR A 70 -12.25 -8.09 10.63
C TYR A 70 -12.76 -7.47 9.34
N ARG A 71 -14.05 -7.65 9.08
CA ARG A 71 -14.73 -7.15 7.89
C ARG A 71 -15.78 -6.12 8.27
N ASP A 72 -15.71 -4.96 7.63
CA ASP A 72 -16.82 -4.00 7.61
C ASP A 72 -17.87 -4.50 6.63
N CYS A 73 -19.11 -4.70 7.10
CA CYS A 73 -20.22 -5.18 6.27
C CYS A 73 -20.68 -4.17 5.21
N ASN A 74 -20.24 -2.93 5.30
CA ASN A 74 -20.41 -1.91 4.27
C ASN A 74 -19.24 -1.86 3.26
N GLY A 75 -18.15 -2.59 3.54
CA GLY A 75 -16.96 -2.68 2.70
C GLY A 75 -16.97 -3.87 1.75
N VAL A 76 -15.79 -4.43 1.47
CA VAL A 76 -15.63 -5.59 0.59
C VAL A 76 -15.90 -6.91 1.31
N ALA A 77 -16.15 -7.97 0.54
CA ALA A 77 -16.28 -9.33 1.08
C ALA A 77 -14.94 -9.81 1.67
N ALA A 78 -15.00 -10.68 2.68
CA ALA A 78 -13.80 -11.30 3.24
C ALA A 78 -13.14 -12.23 2.22
N PRO A 79 -11.80 -12.38 2.26
CA PRO A 79 -11.07 -13.42 1.54
C PRO A 79 -11.70 -14.81 1.71
N THR A 80 -11.94 -15.51 0.61
CA THR A 80 -12.56 -16.86 0.64
C THR A 80 -11.59 -17.98 0.25
N ASN A 81 -10.41 -17.64 -0.27
CA ASN A 81 -9.44 -18.61 -0.74
C ASN A 81 -8.03 -18.00 -0.80
N CYS A 82 -7.03 -18.87 -1.02
CA CYS A 82 -5.61 -18.53 -1.03
C CYS A 82 -5.25 -17.49 -2.09
N ASN A 83 -5.93 -17.49 -3.24
CA ASN A 83 -5.66 -16.54 -4.32
C ASN A 83 -6.34 -15.18 -4.12
N ASN A 84 -7.18 -15.06 -3.09
CA ASN A 84 -7.97 -13.88 -2.80
C ASN A 84 -7.76 -13.37 -1.36
N GLY A 85 -6.52 -13.46 -0.85
CA GLY A 85 -6.12 -12.82 0.40
C GLY A 85 -5.95 -13.72 1.63
N LEU A 86 -6.22 -15.03 1.54
CA LEU A 86 -5.94 -15.98 2.63
C LEU A 86 -4.52 -16.58 2.60
N GLN A 87 -3.73 -16.30 1.56
CA GLN A 87 -2.34 -16.77 1.49
C GLN A 87 -1.42 -15.90 2.34
N PHE A 88 -0.51 -16.53 3.07
CA PHE A 88 0.59 -15.88 3.74
C PHE A 88 1.93 -16.44 3.26
N TYR A 89 2.97 -15.61 3.32
CA TYR A 89 4.32 -15.97 2.91
C TYR A 89 5.28 -15.89 4.10
N VAL A 90 5.93 -17.01 4.38
CA VAL A 90 6.94 -17.12 5.43
C VAL A 90 8.31 -17.09 4.77
N LYS A 91 9.20 -16.22 5.27
CA LYS A 91 10.59 -16.16 4.84
C LYS A 91 11.54 -16.13 6.03
N SER A 92 12.64 -16.85 5.92
CA SER A 92 13.78 -16.78 6.84
C SER A 92 15.04 -16.51 6.04
N ALA A 93 15.61 -15.31 6.22
CA ALA A 93 16.87 -14.93 5.58
C ALA A 93 18.06 -15.75 6.11
N PHE A 94 17.99 -16.20 7.37
CA PHE A 94 19.06 -16.98 8.00
C PHE A 94 19.10 -18.43 7.49
N CYS A 95 17.94 -19.08 7.38
CA CYS A 95 17.87 -20.46 6.89
C CYS A 95 17.82 -20.55 5.36
N GLY A 96 17.68 -19.42 4.65
CA GLY A 96 17.54 -19.40 3.19
C GLY A 96 16.24 -20.07 2.71
N VAL A 97 15.19 -20.09 3.53
CA VAL A 97 13.91 -20.73 3.20
C VAL A 97 12.82 -19.68 3.00
N GLY A 98 11.92 -19.96 2.06
CA GLY A 98 10.70 -19.19 1.85
C GLY A 98 9.62 -20.08 1.26
N PHE A 99 8.42 -20.03 1.84
CA PHE A 99 7.26 -20.78 1.35
C PHE A 99 5.99 -19.98 1.58
N SER A 100 4.99 -20.24 0.74
CA SER A 100 3.65 -19.71 0.93
C SER A 100 2.74 -20.82 1.44
N ASP A 101 1.85 -20.47 2.34
CA ASP A 101 0.82 -21.37 2.84
C ASP A 101 -0.50 -20.57 2.94
N CYS A 102 -1.59 -21.26 3.24
CA CYS A 102 -2.92 -20.70 3.20
C CYS A 102 -3.68 -20.97 4.50
N PHE A 103 -4.35 -19.94 5.02
CA PHE A 103 -5.27 -20.13 6.13
C PHE A 103 -6.44 -21.02 5.72
N ASN A 104 -7.06 -21.68 6.70
CA ASN A 104 -8.24 -22.50 6.48
C ASN A 104 -9.35 -21.67 5.81
N ASN A 105 -9.99 -22.22 4.78
CA ASN A 105 -11.03 -21.55 4.01
C ASN A 105 -12.43 -21.69 4.62
N ASN A 106 -12.56 -22.35 5.78
CA ASN A 106 -13.79 -22.50 6.53
C ASN A 106 -13.73 -21.76 7.88
N PRO A 107 -13.67 -20.41 7.87
CA PRO A 107 -13.62 -19.63 9.09
C PRO A 107 -14.95 -19.67 9.83
N THR A 108 -14.89 -19.52 11.15
CA THR A 108 -16.07 -19.22 11.97
C THR A 108 -16.35 -17.73 11.86
N VAL A 109 -17.60 -17.36 11.59
CA VAL A 109 -18.03 -15.96 11.45
C VAL A 109 -18.84 -15.53 12.67
N GLU A 110 -18.41 -14.45 13.32
CA GLU A 110 -19.08 -13.85 14.47
C GLU A 110 -19.37 -12.37 14.19
N ILE A 111 -20.57 -11.89 14.53
CA ILE A 111 -20.92 -10.47 14.45
C ILE A 111 -20.47 -9.81 15.76
N ILE A 112 -19.51 -8.90 15.67
CA ILE A 112 -18.87 -8.25 16.83
C ILE A 112 -19.09 -6.73 16.85
N THR A 113 -20.14 -6.26 16.18
CA THR A 113 -20.42 -4.84 16.01
C THR A 113 -20.65 -4.15 17.36
N PRO A 114 -19.87 -3.10 17.71
CA PRO A 114 -20.08 -2.31 18.92
C PRO A 114 -21.26 -1.33 18.78
N ILE A 115 -22.49 -1.85 18.75
CA ILE A 115 -23.74 -1.07 18.69
C ILE A 115 -24.62 -1.29 19.92
N CYS A 116 -25.54 -0.36 20.16
CA CYS A 116 -26.55 -0.52 21.20
C CYS A 116 -27.57 -1.61 20.80
N PRO A 117 -28.20 -2.32 21.75
CA PRO A 117 -29.14 -3.41 21.44
C PRO A 117 -30.37 -3.02 20.58
N SER A 118 -30.72 -1.74 20.53
CA SER A 118 -31.84 -1.22 19.73
C SER A 118 -31.46 -0.84 18.30
N GLU A 119 -30.16 -0.77 17.99
CA GLU A 119 -29.66 -0.42 16.67
C GLU A 119 -29.67 -1.65 15.77
N THR A 120 -29.96 -1.46 14.48
CA THR A 120 -29.89 -2.55 13.51
C THR A 120 -28.46 -2.74 13.03
N ASP A 121 -27.97 -3.98 13.09
CA ASP A 121 -26.65 -4.33 12.57
C ASP A 121 -26.62 -4.40 11.04
N ARG A 122 -25.63 -3.75 10.42
CA ARG A 122 -25.45 -3.72 8.95
C ARG A 122 -25.13 -5.10 8.35
N CYS A 123 -24.55 -6.02 9.11
CA CYS A 123 -24.25 -7.39 8.68
C CYS A 123 -25.51 -8.25 8.61
N VAL A 124 -26.54 -7.94 9.41
CA VAL A 124 -27.81 -8.68 9.43
C VAL A 124 -28.82 -8.08 8.48
N SER A 125 -28.85 -6.76 8.35
CA SER A 125 -29.83 -6.05 7.52
C SER A 125 -29.21 -4.83 6.85
N ALA A 126 -29.65 -4.56 5.63
CA ALA A 126 -29.19 -3.40 4.88
C ALA A 126 -29.64 -2.05 5.52
N SER A 127 -30.59 -2.06 6.45
CA SER A 127 -31.04 -0.86 7.15
C SER A 127 -30.08 -0.39 8.25
N GLY A 128 -29.13 -1.24 8.68
CA GLY A 128 -28.14 -0.86 9.68
C GLY A 128 -27.10 0.11 9.13
N THR A 129 -26.64 1.04 9.97
CA THR A 129 -25.60 2.02 9.56
C THR A 129 -24.19 1.43 9.68
N TYR A 130 -23.97 0.56 10.65
CA TYR A 130 -22.66 0.02 11.00
C TYR A 130 -22.74 -1.48 11.30
N GLY A 131 -21.70 -2.24 10.94
CA GLY A 131 -21.67 -3.69 11.10
C GLY A 131 -20.27 -4.25 10.88
N VAL A 132 -19.84 -5.14 11.76
CA VAL A 132 -18.52 -5.76 11.75
C VAL A 132 -18.63 -7.27 11.97
N GLU A 133 -18.05 -8.03 11.06
CA GLU A 133 -17.87 -9.48 11.16
C GLU A 133 -16.41 -9.80 11.50
N LYS A 134 -16.23 -10.73 12.44
CA LYS A 134 -14.95 -11.37 12.74
C LYS A 134 -14.93 -12.76 12.12
N TYR A 135 -13.85 -13.05 11.39
CA TYR A 135 -13.55 -14.36 10.80
C TYR A 135 -12.36 -14.97 11.56
N THR A 136 -12.52 -16.18 12.09
CA THR A 136 -11.48 -16.93 12.83
C THR A 136 -11.27 -18.32 12.26
#